data_AF-A0A972J501-F1
#
_entry.id   AF-A0A972J501-F1
#
_cell.length_a   1.000
_cell.length_b   1.000
_cell.length_c   1.000
_cell.angle_alpha   90.00
_cell.angle_beta   90.00
_cell.angle_gamma   90.00
#
_symmetry.space_group_name_H-M   'P 1'
#
loop_
_entity.id
_entity.type
_entity.pdbx_description
1 polymer ?
#
loop_
_entity_poly.entity_id
_entity_poly.type
_entity_poly.pdbx_seq_one_letter_code
_entity_poly.pdbx_strand_id
1 'polypeptide(L)'
;MSKYIQLHLLTSYPPSNLNRDDLGRPKTAVMGGKTRLRISSQSLKRAWRTSPIFLEALKGHIGERTKMMGVEAYKDLVKRGVSEAKAKEWAAKIAGVFGEC
;
A
#
# COMPACT_ATOMS: atom_id res chain seq x y z
N MET A 1 26.50 19.86 -7.38
CA MET A 1 25.90 18.79 -6.55
C MET A 1 25.05 17.88 -7.43
N SER A 2 25.09 16.56 -7.20
CA SER A 2 24.21 15.61 -7.90
C SER A 2 22.77 15.70 -7.38
N LYS A 3 21.78 15.56 -8.28
CA LYS A 3 20.35 15.57 -7.96
C LYS A 3 19.75 14.18 -7.77
N TYR A 4 20.47 13.14 -8.17
CA TYR A 4 19.95 11.77 -8.24
C TYR A 4 20.84 10.79 -7.49
N ILE A 5 20.18 9.87 -6.79
CA ILE A 5 20.81 8.70 -6.16
C ILE A 5 20.25 7.47 -6.86
N GLN A 6 21.13 6.61 -7.38
CA GLN A 6 20.77 5.35 -8.02
C GLN A 6 21.23 4.17 -7.15
N LEU A 7 20.33 3.21 -6.92
CA LEU A 7 20.60 2.02 -6.13
C LEU A 7 20.41 0.79 -7.03
N HIS A 8 21.44 -0.03 -7.15
CA HIS A 8 21.45 -1.25 -7.95
C HIS A 8 21.76 -2.44 -7.04
N LEU A 9 20.90 -3.46 -7.06
CA LEU A 9 21.05 -4.64 -6.22
C LEU A 9 20.94 -5.91 -7.05
N LEU A 10 21.83 -6.86 -6.77
CA LEU A 10 21.72 -8.24 -7.22
C LEU A 10 21.47 -9.11 -6.00
N THR A 11 20.27 -9.70 -5.93
CA THR A 11 19.83 -10.49 -4.78
C THR A 11 19.46 -11.90 -5.25
N SER A 12 20.13 -12.89 -4.68
CA SER A 12 19.77 -14.30 -4.89
C SER A 12 18.70 -14.71 -3.89
N TYR A 13 17.75 -15.53 -4.35
CA TYR A 13 16.72 -16.11 -3.51
C TYR A 13 16.76 -17.64 -3.65
N PRO A 14 16.57 -18.40 -2.55
CA PRO A 14 16.37 -19.84 -2.65
C PRO A 14 15.06 -20.15 -3.39
N PRO A 15 14.81 -21.41 -3.79
CA PRO A 15 13.55 -21.82 -4.41
C PRO A 15 12.33 -21.33 -3.62
N SER A 16 11.60 -20.37 -4.18
CA SER A 16 10.52 -19.67 -3.49
C SER A 16 9.55 -19.01 -4.47
N ASN A 17 8.28 -18.84 -4.05
CA ASN A 17 7.25 -18.12 -4.81
C ASN A 17 7.02 -16.72 -4.20
N LEU A 18 8.00 -15.82 -4.38
CA LEU A 18 8.03 -14.49 -3.74
C LEU A 18 6.86 -13.59 -4.14
N ASN A 19 6.40 -13.70 -5.39
CA ASN A 19 5.28 -12.94 -5.91
C ASN A 19 4.53 -13.79 -6.93
N ARG A 20 3.23 -14.00 -6.67
CA ARG A 20 2.32 -14.77 -7.54
C ARG A 20 1.28 -13.91 -8.27
N ASP A 21 0.70 -14.48 -9.33
CA ASP A 21 -0.49 -13.98 -10.02
C ASP A 21 -1.79 -14.48 -9.35
N ASP A 22 -2.92 -14.19 -9.99
CA ASP A 22 -4.26 -14.50 -9.46
C ASP A 22 -4.56 -16.01 -9.48
N LEU A 23 -3.80 -16.80 -10.26
CA LEU A 23 -3.85 -18.25 -10.30
C LEU A 23 -2.80 -18.91 -9.38
N GLY A 24 -2.06 -18.11 -8.61
CA GLY A 24 -1.04 -18.58 -7.68
C GLY A 24 0.32 -18.90 -8.32
N ARG A 25 0.47 -18.69 -9.63
CA ARG A 25 1.73 -18.96 -10.35
C ARG A 25 2.73 -17.83 -10.11
N PRO A 26 4.05 -18.12 -10.05
CA PRO A 26 5.05 -17.07 -9.93
C PRO A 26 4.91 -16.04 -11.06
N LYS A 27 4.98 -14.76 -10.72
CA LYS A 27 5.00 -13.70 -11.73
C LYS A 27 6.27 -13.82 -12.56
N THR A 28 6.11 -13.72 -13.87
CA THR A 28 7.22 -13.78 -14.83
C THR A 28 7.26 -12.54 -15.72
N ALA A 29 8.36 -12.40 -16.46
CA ALA A 29 8.51 -11.50 -17.60
C ALA A 29 9.50 -12.10 -18.60
N VAL A 30 9.39 -11.70 -19.86
CA VAL A 30 10.37 -12.06 -20.89
C VAL A 30 11.45 -10.98 -20.95
N MET A 31 12.72 -11.37 -20.82
CA MET A 31 13.87 -10.47 -20.92
C MET A 31 14.98 -11.16 -21.71
N GLY A 32 15.40 -10.54 -22.83
CA GLY A 32 16.39 -11.12 -23.73
C GLY A 32 15.95 -12.46 -24.33
N GLY A 33 14.67 -12.60 -24.68
CA GLY A 33 14.11 -13.83 -25.27
C GLY A 33 13.93 -15.01 -24.30
N LYS A 34 14.19 -14.84 -23.00
CA LYS A 34 14.02 -15.88 -21.98
C LYS A 34 13.04 -15.42 -20.89
N THR A 35 12.24 -16.37 -20.40
CA THR A 35 11.36 -16.15 -19.25
C THR A 35 12.17 -16.05 -17.97
N ARG A 36 11.90 -15.02 -17.16
CA ARG A 36 12.50 -14.81 -15.84
C ARG A 36 11.42 -14.63 -14.79
N LEU A 37 11.70 -15.05 -13.56
CA LEU A 37 10.89 -14.68 -12.40
C LEU A 37 10.95 -13.17 -12.19
N ARG A 38 9.83 -12.59 -11.80
CA ARG A 38 9.69 -11.15 -11.56
C ARG A 38 8.99 -10.91 -10.25
N ILE A 39 9.60 -10.07 -9.42
CA ILE A 39 8.94 -9.47 -8.26
C ILE A 39 8.38 -8.12 -8.72
N SER A 40 7.09 -7.91 -8.55
CA SER A 40 6.47 -6.66 -8.97
C SER A 40 6.92 -5.49 -8.09
N SER A 41 7.07 -4.30 -8.68
CA SER A 41 7.57 -3.13 -7.94
C SER A 41 6.65 -2.75 -6.78
N GLN A 42 5.34 -2.95 -6.91
CA GLN A 42 4.39 -2.75 -5.82
C GLN A 42 4.57 -3.74 -4.67
N SER A 43 4.99 -4.98 -4.95
CA SER A 43 5.26 -5.98 -3.91
C SER A 43 6.49 -5.58 -3.10
N LEU A 44 7.58 -5.18 -3.76
CA LEU A 44 8.79 -4.67 -3.10
C LEU A 44 8.50 -3.39 -2.30
N LYS A 45 7.85 -2.39 -2.91
CA LYS A 45 7.50 -1.14 -2.23
C LYS A 45 6.63 -1.36 -1.00
N ARG A 46 5.66 -2.29 -1.07
CA ARG A 46 4.84 -2.64 0.10
C ARG A 46 5.69 -3.31 1.17
N ALA A 47 6.52 -4.29 0.82
CA ALA A 47 7.40 -4.99 1.76
C ALA A 47 8.32 -4.02 2.50
N TRP A 48 8.91 -3.05 1.79
CA TRP A 48 9.69 -1.99 2.43
C TRP A 48 8.82 -1.11 3.31
N ARG A 49 7.70 -0.59 2.80
CA ARG A 49 6.81 0.32 3.54
C ARG A 49 6.31 -0.26 4.87
N THR A 50 6.06 -1.57 4.91
CA THR A 50 5.56 -2.26 6.11
C THR A 50 6.66 -2.90 6.95
N SER A 51 7.94 -2.72 6.58
CA SER A 51 9.06 -3.23 7.37
C SER A 51 9.26 -2.40 8.65
N PRO A 52 9.72 -3.02 9.76
CA PRO A 52 9.99 -2.28 11.00
C PRO A 52 10.93 -1.09 10.80
N ILE A 53 12.02 -1.30 10.05
CA ILE A 53 13.05 -0.29 9.76
C ILE A 53 12.43 0.94 9.08
N PHE A 54 11.55 0.73 8.09
CA PHE A 54 10.92 1.84 7.37
C PHE A 54 9.88 2.56 8.22
N LEU A 55 9.09 1.81 9.00
CA LEU A 55 8.08 2.37 9.90
C LEU A 55 8.72 3.22 11.00
N GLU A 56 9.86 2.78 11.53
CA GLU A 56 10.65 3.54 12.50
C GLU A 56 11.26 4.79 11.88
N ALA A 57 11.96 4.64 10.75
CA ALA A 57 12.67 5.75 10.10
C ALA A 57 11.73 6.88 9.61
N LEU A 58 10.48 6.57 9.27
CA LEU A 58 9.49 7.56 8.79
C LEU A 58 8.31 7.74 9.76
N LYS A 59 8.47 7.39 11.04
CA LYS A 59 7.41 7.53 12.04
C LYS A 59 6.80 8.95 12.03
N GLY A 60 5.48 9.04 11.96
CA GLY A 60 4.75 10.31 11.86
C GLY A 60 4.64 10.91 10.44
N HIS A 61 5.34 10.33 9.45
CA HIS A 61 5.37 10.82 8.07
C HIS A 61 4.88 9.77 7.05
N ILE A 62 4.04 8.83 7.50
CA ILE A 62 3.51 7.73 6.69
C ILE A 62 2.01 7.91 6.51
N GLY A 63 1.55 8.07 5.27
CA GLY A 63 0.12 8.01 4.95
C GLY A 63 -0.47 6.60 5.06
N GLU A 64 -1.73 6.49 5.46
CA GLU A 64 -2.42 5.20 5.54
C GLU A 64 -3.23 4.93 4.27
N ARG A 65 -3.11 3.72 3.70
CA ARG A 65 -3.88 3.32 2.53
C ARG A 65 -5.12 2.57 2.98
N THR A 66 -6.28 3.22 2.90
CA THR A 66 -7.55 2.65 3.35
C THR A 66 -8.69 3.00 2.40
N LYS A 67 -9.72 2.15 2.35
CA LYS A 67 -11.05 2.47 1.80
C LYS A 67 -12.08 2.73 2.92
N MET A 68 -11.65 2.66 4.17
CA MET A 68 -12.50 2.70 5.36
C MET A 68 -12.62 4.09 5.98
N MET A 69 -12.02 5.13 5.37
CA MET A 69 -12.01 6.50 5.89
C MET A 69 -13.41 7.00 6.28
N GLY A 70 -14.42 6.75 5.46
CA GLY A 70 -15.81 7.12 5.79
C GLY A 70 -16.35 6.38 7.01
N VAL A 71 -16.05 5.08 7.13
CA VAL A 71 -16.47 4.26 8.28
C VAL A 71 -15.77 4.71 9.56
N GLU A 72 -14.50 5.06 9.48
CA GLU A 72 -13.70 5.57 10.60
C GLU A 72 -14.22 6.94 11.04
N ALA A 73 -14.45 7.86 10.10
CA ALA A 73 -15.05 9.17 10.38
C ALA A 73 -16.42 9.04 11.04
N TYR A 74 -17.28 8.15 10.55
CA TYR A 74 -18.58 7.86 11.15
C TYR A 74 -18.46 7.41 12.61
N LYS A 75 -17.59 6.42 12.88
CA LYS A 75 -17.36 5.88 14.22
C LYS A 75 -16.86 6.97 15.18
N ASP A 76 -15.94 7.81 14.71
CA ASP A 76 -15.40 8.91 15.51
C ASP A 76 -16.44 9.99 15.82
N LEU A 77 -17.32 10.31 14.87
CA LEU A 77 -18.41 11.28 15.07
C LEU A 77 -19.42 10.77 16.10
N VAL A 78 -19.86 9.51 15.98
CA VAL A 78 -20.80 8.91 16.93
C VAL A 78 -20.20 8.82 18.32
N LYS A 79 -18.92 8.41 18.43
CA LYS A 79 -18.20 8.36 19.70
C LYS A 79 -18.11 9.73 20.39
N ARG A 80 -18.12 10.81 19.63
CA ARG A 80 -18.12 12.20 20.12
C ARG A 80 -19.53 12.77 20.35
N GLY A 81 -20.58 11.96 20.24
CA GLY A 81 -21.96 12.35 20.55
C GLY A 81 -22.76 12.94 19.39
N VAL A 82 -22.29 12.81 18.14
CA VAL A 82 -23.06 13.22 16.96
C VAL A 82 -24.15 12.18 16.68
N SER A 83 -25.37 12.63 16.35
CA SER A 83 -26.47 11.72 15.99
C SER A 83 -26.14 10.89 14.74
N GLU A 84 -26.59 9.64 14.72
CA GLU A 84 -26.25 8.68 13.64
C GLU A 84 -26.58 9.21 12.24
N ALA A 85 -27.74 9.87 12.08
CA ALA A 85 -28.15 10.45 10.81
C ALA A 85 -27.15 11.50 10.30
N LYS A 86 -26.74 12.43 11.17
CA LYS A 86 -25.75 13.47 10.82
C LYS A 86 -24.35 12.89 10.64
N ALA A 87 -23.96 11.94 11.50
CA ALA A 87 -22.66 11.28 11.40
C ALA A 87 -22.51 10.57 10.05
N LYS A 88 -23.56 9.88 9.58
CA LYS A 88 -23.56 9.18 8.30
C LYS A 88 -23.47 10.15 7.11
N GLU A 89 -24.26 11.24 7.15
CA GLU A 89 -24.23 12.27 6.12
C GLU A 89 -22.83 12.91 5.99
N TRP A 90 -22.24 13.29 7.12
CA TRP A 90 -20.93 13.95 7.14
C TRP A 90 -19.79 12.99 6.78
N ALA A 91 -19.84 11.75 7.26
CA ALA A 91 -18.89 10.71 6.89
C ALA A 91 -18.89 10.45 5.38
N ALA A 92 -20.07 10.41 4.74
CA ALA A 92 -20.17 10.26 3.28
C ALA A 92 -19.55 11.45 2.54
N LYS A 93 -19.81 12.68 3.00
CA LYS A 93 -19.18 13.89 2.44
C LYS A 93 -17.66 13.87 2.57
N ILE A 94 -17.13 13.45 3.72
CA ILE A 94 -15.68 13.31 3.95
C ILE A 94 -15.09 12.26 3.01
N ALA A 95 -15.69 11.07 2.94
CA ALA A 95 -15.20 9.98 2.11
C ALA A 95 -15.17 10.36 0.62
N GLY A 96 -16.19 11.09 0.14
CA GLY A 96 -16.28 11.57 -1.24
C GLY A 96 -15.12 12.48 -1.68
N VAL A 97 -14.39 13.10 -0.76
CA VAL A 97 -13.18 13.89 -1.09
C VAL A 97 -12.00 12.98 -1.46
N PHE A 98 -11.94 11.77 -0.89
CA PHE A 98 -10.81 10.86 -1.04
C PHE A 98 -11.04 9.77 -2.10
N GLY A 99 -12.25 9.66 -2.65
CA GLY A 99 -12.58 8.78 -3.77
C GLY A 99 -14.08 8.53 -3.92
N GLU A 100 -14.45 7.88 -5.03
CA GLU A 100 -15.81 7.39 -5.24
C GLU A 100 -16.11 6.28 -4.22
N CYS A 101 -17.19 6.46 -3.46
CA CYS A 101 -17.70 5.47 -2.50
C CYS A 101 -18.49 4.38 -3.21
#